data_AF-K5WAC5-F1
#
_entry.id   AF-K5WAC5-F1
#
_cell.length_a   1.000
_cell.length_b   1.000
_cell.length_c   1.000
_cell.angle_alpha   90.00
_cell.angle_beta   90.00
_cell.angle_gamma   90.00
#
_symmetry.space_group_name_H-M   'P 1'
#
loop_
_entity.id
_entity.type
_entity.pdbx_description
1 polymer ?
#
loop_
_entity_poly.entity_id
_entity_poly.type
_entity_poly.pdbx_seq_one_letter_code
_entity_poly.pdbx_strand_id
1 'polypeptide(L)'
;MQVCTSHLAAYASTYPLRVYGMAVGMGSDVIAAKTSKYLLHPPLTSYSTSEIKCIPTAEAYHRLALLHEHRIKRLREMLIDEKIFPQGYGECKKHTQRTKTLWGVKQAMVSGQIAAATDVAGEMMVDLDQLSGCTTCFKAWVAATDMLGYKCSKVPRRIDKLPTSTERQV
;
A
#
# COMPACT_ATOMS: atom_id res chain seq x y z
N MET A 1 15.06 31.65 -0.97
CA MET A 1 13.91 30.74 -0.75
C MET A 1 14.27 29.24 -0.71
N GLN A 2 15.40 28.78 -1.27
CA GLN A 2 15.78 27.35 -1.30
C GLN A 2 16.12 26.71 0.06
N VAL A 3 16.58 27.48 1.06
CA VAL A 3 16.95 26.92 2.38
C VAL A 3 15.72 26.48 3.18
N CYS A 4 14.59 27.20 3.05
CA CYS A 4 13.36 26.86 3.77
C CYS A 4 12.73 25.56 3.25
N THR A 5 12.82 25.31 1.94
CA THR A 5 12.26 24.11 1.30
C THR A 5 13.06 22.83 1.62
N SER A 6 14.38 22.92 1.78
CA SER A 6 15.20 21.77 2.20
C SER A 6 14.94 21.39 3.66
N HIS A 7 14.80 22.37 4.56
CA HIS A 7 14.42 22.10 5.95
C HIS A 7 13.02 21.50 6.04
N LEU A 8 12.05 22.04 5.31
CA LEU A 8 10.68 21.53 5.29
C LEU A 8 10.63 20.06 4.80
N ALA A 9 11.40 19.72 3.77
CA ALA A 9 11.49 18.35 3.25
C ALA A 9 12.15 17.38 4.25
N ALA A 10 13.10 17.84 5.08
CA ALA A 10 13.76 17.01 6.08
C ALA A 10 12.78 16.51 7.17
N TYR A 11 11.74 17.29 7.48
CA TYR A 11 10.71 16.92 8.46
C TYR A 11 9.52 16.14 7.86
N ALA A 12 9.55 15.82 6.57
CA ALA A 12 8.43 15.20 5.87
C ALA A 12 7.99 13.85 6.47
N SER A 13 8.90 13.06 7.03
CA SER A 13 8.55 11.80 7.70
C SER A 13 8.08 11.97 9.15
N THR A 14 8.56 13.01 9.83
CA THR A 14 8.30 13.23 11.27
C THR A 14 6.99 13.97 11.50
N TYR A 15 6.71 14.99 10.68
CA TYR A 15 5.50 15.82 10.80
C TYR A 15 4.75 15.90 9.46
N PRO A 16 4.38 14.75 8.86
CA PRO A 16 3.93 14.69 7.48
C PRO A 16 2.71 15.56 7.20
N LEU A 17 1.74 15.63 8.12
CA LEU A 17 0.51 16.38 7.92
C LEU A 17 0.76 17.90 7.85
N ARG A 18 1.55 18.42 8.80
CA ARG A 18 1.93 19.84 8.85
C ARG A 18 2.79 20.23 7.66
N VAL A 19 3.78 19.39 7.33
CA VAL A 19 4.68 19.61 6.19
C VAL A 19 3.89 19.62 4.88
N TYR A 20 2.94 18.71 4.71
CA TYR A 20 2.07 18.68 3.56
C TYR A 20 1.22 19.95 3.46
N GLY A 21 0.55 20.35 4.54
CA GLY A 21 -0.26 21.57 4.59
C GLY A 21 0.53 22.83 4.25
N MET A 22 1.72 22.99 4.84
CA MET A 22 2.63 24.11 4.53
C MET A 22 3.08 24.09 3.07
N ALA A 23 3.47 22.92 2.54
CA ALA A 23 3.91 22.81 1.15
C ALA A 23 2.81 23.20 0.17
N VAL A 24 1.56 22.80 0.44
CA VAL A 24 0.38 23.21 -0.35
C VAL A 24 0.16 24.72 -0.23
N GLY A 25 0.21 25.28 0.98
CA GLY A 25 0.04 26.72 1.20
C GLY A 25 1.09 27.59 0.50
N MET A 26 2.30 27.05 0.31
CA MET A 26 3.39 27.68 -0.43
C MET A 26 3.35 27.41 -1.95
N GLY A 27 2.37 26.65 -2.46
CA GLY A 27 2.29 26.26 -3.86
C GLY A 27 3.40 25.29 -4.32
N SER A 28 4.01 24.57 -3.39
CA SER A 28 5.13 23.66 -3.67
C SER A 28 4.64 22.21 -3.85
N ASP A 29 4.12 21.91 -5.04
CA ASP A 29 3.59 20.59 -5.40
C ASP A 29 4.62 19.45 -5.23
N VAL A 30 5.90 19.72 -5.51
CA VAL A 30 6.98 18.72 -5.39
C VAL A 30 7.14 18.23 -3.95
N ILE A 31 7.10 19.15 -2.97
CA ILE A 31 7.22 18.79 -1.55
C ILE A 31 5.93 18.14 -1.07
N ALA A 32 4.77 18.70 -1.41
CA ALA A 32 3.48 18.11 -1.06
C ALA A 32 3.40 16.65 -1.55
N ALA A 33 3.78 16.41 -2.80
CA ALA A 33 3.81 15.08 -3.40
C ALA A 33 4.81 14.13 -2.73
N LYS A 34 6.01 14.60 -2.36
CA LYS A 34 6.99 13.77 -1.65
C LYS A 34 6.51 13.43 -0.24
N THR A 35 5.89 14.37 0.45
CA THR A 35 5.40 14.20 1.83
C THR A 35 4.18 13.29 1.91
N SER A 36 3.31 13.30 0.88
CA SER A 36 2.08 12.50 0.90
C SER A 36 2.31 11.00 1.10
N LYS A 37 3.49 10.47 0.76
CA LYS A 37 3.84 9.05 0.98
C LYS A 37 3.91 8.65 2.45
N TYR A 38 4.16 9.62 3.33
CA TYR A 38 4.20 9.44 4.78
C TYR A 38 2.81 9.61 5.42
N LEU A 39 1.81 10.05 4.65
CA LEU A 39 0.42 10.20 5.09
C LEU A 39 -0.44 8.98 4.78
N LEU A 40 0.16 7.86 4.39
CA LEU A 40 -0.56 6.60 4.15
C LEU A 40 -0.97 5.91 5.46
N HIS A 41 -0.27 6.21 6.55
CA HIS A 41 -0.57 5.74 7.90
C HIS A 41 -0.40 6.91 8.89
N PRO A 42 -1.29 7.06 9.89
CA PRO A 42 -2.57 6.36 10.01
C PRO A 42 -3.58 6.76 8.89
N PRO A 43 -4.71 6.05 8.75
CA PRO A 43 -5.77 6.42 7.80
C PRO A 43 -6.23 7.87 7.98
N LEU A 44 -6.64 8.56 6.91
CA LEU A 44 -7.04 9.97 7.03
C LEU A 44 -8.18 10.21 8.01
N THR A 45 -9.03 9.21 8.22
CA THR A 45 -10.17 9.23 9.16
C THR A 45 -9.74 9.21 10.62
N SER A 46 -8.49 8.90 10.95
CA SER A 46 -8.00 8.93 12.33
C SER A 46 -7.61 10.33 12.79
N TYR A 47 -7.39 11.27 11.86
CA TYR A 47 -7.05 12.64 12.23
C TYR A 47 -8.30 13.39 12.64
N SER A 48 -8.18 14.15 13.73
CA SER A 48 -9.22 15.05 14.17
C SER A 48 -9.38 16.23 13.20
N THR A 49 -10.55 16.87 13.24
CA THR A 49 -10.81 18.07 12.44
C THR A 49 -9.80 19.19 12.74
N SER A 50 -9.32 19.34 13.98
CA SER A 50 -8.30 20.34 14.33
C SER A 50 -6.94 20.06 13.72
N GLU A 51 -6.56 18.78 13.55
CA GLU A 51 -5.32 18.41 12.87
C GLU A 51 -5.40 18.62 11.36
N ILE A 52 -6.52 18.22 10.74
CA ILE A 52 -6.72 18.36 9.27
C ILE A 52 -6.76 19.83 8.84
N LYS A 53 -7.17 20.76 9.72
CA LYS A 53 -7.19 22.22 9.44
C LYS A 53 -5.86 22.80 8.96
N CYS A 54 -4.73 22.13 9.18
CA CYS A 54 -3.45 22.59 8.63
C CYS A 54 -3.35 22.43 7.10
N ILE A 55 -4.23 21.64 6.47
CA ILE A 55 -4.34 21.53 5.02
C ILE A 55 -5.22 22.68 4.52
N PRO A 56 -4.68 23.60 3.70
CA PRO A 56 -5.33 24.88 3.43
C PRO A 56 -6.53 24.78 2.46
N THR A 57 -6.65 23.69 1.69
CA THR A 57 -7.70 23.55 0.68
C THR A 57 -8.37 22.17 0.72
N ALA A 58 -9.66 22.13 0.42
CA ALA A 58 -10.42 20.89 0.29
C ALA A 58 -9.86 20.01 -0.85
N GLU A 59 -9.38 20.60 -1.94
CA GLU A 59 -8.74 19.89 -3.05
C GLU A 59 -7.50 19.13 -2.60
N ALA A 60 -6.63 19.77 -1.80
CA ALA A 60 -5.41 19.13 -1.30
C ALA A 60 -5.72 17.96 -0.35
N TYR A 61 -6.76 18.07 0.48
CA TYR A 61 -7.24 16.95 1.28
C TYR A 61 -7.83 15.84 0.40
N HIS A 62 -8.65 16.19 -0.58
CA HIS A 62 -9.27 15.24 -1.49
C HIS A 62 -8.24 14.43 -2.29
N ARG A 63 -7.13 15.05 -2.71
CA ARG A 63 -6.00 14.35 -3.36
C ARG A 63 -5.40 13.24 -2.47
N LEU A 64 -5.29 13.47 -1.17
CA LEU A 64 -4.86 12.42 -0.23
C LEU A 64 -5.90 11.31 -0.12
N ALA A 65 -7.19 11.66 -0.04
CA ALA A 65 -8.26 10.68 0.02
C ALA A 65 -8.28 9.78 -1.23
N LEU A 66 -8.12 10.37 -2.43
CA LEU A 66 -8.00 9.63 -3.69
C LEU A 66 -6.78 8.70 -3.70
N LEU A 67 -5.65 9.15 -3.14
CA LEU A 67 -4.46 8.30 -2.99
C LEU A 67 -4.73 7.09 -2.09
N HIS A 68 -5.39 7.30 -0.95
CA HIS A 68 -5.75 6.21 -0.04
C HIS A 68 -6.68 5.20 -0.71
N GLU A 69 -7.77 5.69 -1.30
CA GLU A 69 -8.76 4.85 -1.97
C GLU A 69 -8.14 4.05 -3.13
N HIS A 70 -7.38 4.72 -3.99
CA HIS A 70 -6.70 4.07 -5.11
C HIS A 70 -5.76 2.96 -4.63
N ARG A 71 -4.98 3.21 -3.57
CA ARG A 71 -4.08 2.21 -3.00
C ARG A 71 -4.83 1.03 -2.43
N ILE A 72 -5.87 1.26 -1.62
CA ILE A 72 -6.67 0.19 -1.03
C ILE A 72 -7.26 -0.70 -2.12
N LYS A 73 -7.89 -0.08 -3.15
CA LYS A 73 -8.46 -0.81 -4.28
C LYS A 73 -7.41 -1.64 -5.01
N ARG A 74 -6.29 -1.04 -5.44
CA ARG A 74 -5.24 -1.75 -6.20
C ARG A 74 -4.55 -2.84 -5.39
N LEU A 75 -4.27 -2.61 -4.11
CA LEU A 75 -3.68 -3.63 -3.25
C LEU A 75 -4.63 -4.83 -3.09
N ARG A 76 -5.94 -4.59 -2.95
CA ARG A 76 -6.95 -5.65 -2.88
C ARG A 76 -7.05 -6.44 -4.17
N GLU A 77 -7.08 -5.77 -5.32
CA GLU A 77 -7.09 -6.42 -6.64
C GLU A 77 -5.86 -7.31 -6.82
N MET A 78 -4.65 -6.78 -6.55
CA MET A 78 -3.41 -7.54 -6.64
C MET A 78 -3.40 -8.77 -5.74
N LEU A 79 -3.93 -8.65 -4.51
CA LEU A 79 -4.02 -9.77 -3.59
C LEU A 79 -4.96 -10.86 -4.10
N ILE A 80 -6.14 -10.49 -4.60
CA ILE A 80 -7.16 -11.44 -5.08
C ILE A 80 -6.68 -12.19 -6.33
N ASP A 81 -5.99 -11.49 -7.23
CA ASP A 81 -5.52 -12.06 -8.49
C ASP A 81 -4.27 -12.96 -8.33
N GLU A 82 -3.59 -12.88 -7.19
CA GLU A 82 -2.37 -13.66 -6.94
C GLU A 82 -2.67 -15.14 -6.68
N LYS A 83 -1.86 -16.02 -7.30
CA LYS A 83 -2.01 -17.47 -7.19
C LYS A 83 -0.75 -18.07 -6.58
N ILE A 84 -0.93 -18.88 -5.54
CA ILE A 84 0.19 -19.62 -4.93
C ILE A 84 0.88 -20.60 -5.88
N PHE A 85 0.15 -21.15 -6.86
CA PHE A 85 0.69 -22.04 -7.90
C PHE A 85 0.27 -21.56 -9.29
N PRO A 86 1.00 -20.60 -9.89
CA PRO A 86 0.71 -20.13 -11.23
C PRO A 86 0.83 -21.28 -12.24
N GLN A 87 -0.26 -21.59 -12.95
CA GLN A 87 -0.33 -22.68 -13.94
C GLN A 87 0.10 -24.06 -13.37
N GLY A 88 0.00 -24.26 -12.05
CA GLY A 88 0.43 -25.49 -11.38
C GLY A 88 1.94 -25.61 -11.12
N TYR A 89 2.73 -24.56 -11.42
CA TYR A 89 4.15 -24.57 -11.13
C TYR A 89 4.41 -24.56 -9.61
N GLY A 90 5.33 -25.42 -9.15
CA GLY A 90 5.69 -25.55 -7.74
C GLY A 90 4.72 -26.37 -6.89
N GLU A 91 3.72 -27.02 -7.49
CA GLU A 91 2.73 -27.82 -6.77
C GLU A 91 3.36 -29.03 -6.06
N CYS A 92 3.06 -29.15 -4.76
CA CYS A 92 3.43 -30.32 -3.98
C CYS A 92 2.35 -31.41 -4.13
N LYS A 93 2.70 -32.57 -4.69
CA LYS A 93 1.75 -33.68 -4.91
C LYS A 93 0.94 -34.08 -3.67
N LYS A 94 1.52 -33.93 -2.46
CA LYS A 94 0.88 -34.31 -1.20
C LYS A 94 0.02 -33.21 -0.57
N HIS A 95 0.39 -31.94 -0.75
CA HIS A 95 -0.18 -30.83 0.04
C HIS A 95 -0.82 -29.72 -0.80
N THR A 96 -0.84 -29.82 -2.13
CA THR A 96 -1.37 -28.78 -3.03
C THR A 96 -2.73 -28.25 -2.60
N GLN A 97 -3.70 -29.14 -2.35
CA GLN A 97 -5.05 -28.71 -2.00
C GLN A 97 -5.08 -27.96 -0.66
N ARG A 98 -4.39 -28.49 0.37
CA ARG A 98 -4.30 -27.83 1.68
C ARG A 98 -3.62 -26.46 1.56
N THR A 99 -2.53 -26.37 0.80
CA THR A 99 -1.80 -25.12 0.59
C THR A 99 -2.66 -24.08 -0.14
N LYS A 100 -3.42 -24.48 -1.18
CA LYS A 100 -4.40 -23.60 -1.85
C LYS A 100 -5.49 -23.11 -0.89
N THR A 101 -6.03 -24.00 -0.05
CA THR A 101 -7.03 -23.61 0.96
C THR A 101 -6.46 -22.61 1.97
N LEU A 102 -5.27 -22.87 2.52
CA LEU A 102 -4.62 -21.96 3.46
C LEU A 102 -4.34 -20.60 2.82
N TRP A 103 -3.85 -20.59 1.58
CA TRP A 103 -3.65 -19.37 0.81
C TRP A 103 -4.94 -18.56 0.68
N GLY A 104 -6.03 -19.20 0.26
CA GLY A 104 -7.34 -18.54 0.13
C GLY A 104 -7.89 -17.98 1.44
N VAL A 105 -7.75 -18.72 2.54
CA VAL A 105 -8.17 -18.25 3.89
C VAL A 105 -7.35 -17.02 4.29
N LYS A 106 -6.03 -17.05 4.08
CA LYS A 106 -5.15 -15.92 4.41
C LYS A 106 -5.44 -14.72 3.52
N GLN A 107 -5.66 -14.91 2.21
CA GLN A 107 -6.09 -13.87 1.28
C GLN A 107 -7.38 -13.19 1.75
N ALA A 108 -8.40 -13.96 2.13
CA ALA A 108 -9.67 -13.42 2.60
C ALA A 108 -9.51 -12.59 3.89
N MET A 109 -8.71 -13.08 4.83
CA MET A 109 -8.39 -12.38 6.08
C MET A 109 -7.69 -11.04 5.80
N VAL A 110 -6.60 -11.07 5.02
CA VAL A 110 -5.80 -9.87 4.73
C VAL A 110 -6.63 -8.86 3.92
N SER A 111 -7.40 -9.32 2.93
CA SER A 111 -8.26 -8.47 2.08
C SER A 111 -9.24 -7.59 2.88
N GLY A 112 -9.78 -8.14 3.98
CA GLY A 112 -10.67 -7.43 4.89
C GLY A 112 -9.99 -6.34 5.74
N GLN A 113 -8.67 -6.36 5.83
CA GLN A 113 -7.87 -5.49 6.69
C GLN A 113 -6.97 -4.51 5.90
N ILE A 114 -7.03 -4.53 4.56
CA ILE A 114 -6.21 -3.65 3.72
C ILE A 114 -6.54 -2.18 3.98
N ALA A 115 -5.50 -1.43 4.36
CA ALA A 115 -5.46 0.03 4.41
C ALA A 115 -4.38 0.55 3.43
N ALA A 116 -4.32 1.87 3.24
CA ALA A 116 -3.42 2.47 2.25
C ALA A 116 -1.92 2.17 2.51
N ALA A 117 -1.51 1.98 3.75
CA ALA A 117 -0.13 1.67 4.10
C ALA A 117 0.19 0.18 4.28
N THR A 118 -0.79 -0.72 4.15
CA THR A 118 -0.62 -2.15 4.45
C THR A 118 0.48 -2.77 3.59
N ASP A 119 1.39 -3.49 4.26
CA ASP A 119 2.35 -4.38 3.61
C ASP A 119 1.69 -5.74 3.34
N VAL A 120 0.96 -5.83 2.22
CA VAL A 120 0.18 -7.03 1.88
C VAL A 120 1.07 -8.29 1.81
N ALA A 121 2.29 -8.17 1.29
CA ALA A 121 3.20 -9.30 1.19
C ALA A 121 3.64 -9.79 2.58
N GLY A 122 4.04 -8.87 3.45
CA GLY A 122 4.36 -9.16 4.85
C GLY A 122 3.19 -9.80 5.59
N GLU A 123 1.98 -9.26 5.44
CA GLU A 123 0.76 -9.82 6.05
C GLU A 123 0.43 -11.22 5.55
N MET A 124 0.73 -11.53 4.28
CA MET A 124 0.51 -12.83 3.67
C MET A 124 1.55 -13.89 4.05
N MET A 125 2.66 -13.53 4.69
CA MET A 125 3.68 -14.51 5.10
C MET A 125 3.15 -15.52 6.11
N VAL A 126 3.72 -16.73 6.08
CA VAL A 126 3.42 -17.83 7.01
C VAL A 126 4.70 -18.50 7.46
N ASP A 127 4.59 -19.20 8.59
CA ASP A 127 5.66 -20.06 9.09
C ASP A 127 5.62 -21.45 8.44
N LEU A 128 6.78 -22.10 8.42
CA LEU A 128 6.94 -23.45 7.85
C LEU A 128 6.03 -24.50 8.51
N ASP A 129 5.75 -24.34 9.82
CA ASP A 129 4.90 -25.25 10.59
C ASP A 129 3.45 -25.25 10.10
N GLN A 130 2.95 -24.10 9.63
CA GLN A 130 1.60 -23.98 9.06
C GLN A 130 1.43 -24.84 7.80
N LEU A 131 2.55 -25.14 7.12
CA LEU A 131 2.64 -25.97 5.93
C LEU A 131 3.14 -27.39 6.23
N SER A 132 3.03 -27.84 7.49
CA SER A 132 3.45 -29.17 7.95
C SER A 132 4.91 -29.50 7.64
N GLY A 133 5.80 -28.52 7.76
CA GLY A 133 7.23 -28.75 7.50
C GLY A 133 7.58 -28.93 6.02
N CYS A 134 6.62 -28.76 5.10
CA CYS A 134 6.85 -29.03 3.68
C CYS A 134 7.63 -27.89 3.02
N THR A 135 8.92 -28.13 2.77
CA THR A 135 9.81 -27.15 2.13
C THR A 135 9.36 -26.73 0.73
N THR A 136 8.73 -27.62 -0.03
CA THR A 136 8.17 -27.29 -1.36
C THR A 136 7.04 -26.28 -1.26
N CYS A 137 6.06 -26.53 -0.38
CA CYS A 137 4.95 -25.60 -0.18
C CYS A 137 5.43 -24.27 0.38
N PHE A 138 6.40 -24.29 1.29
CA PHE A 138 6.97 -23.07 1.84
C PHE A 138 7.69 -22.23 0.77
N LYS A 139 8.49 -22.86 -0.08
CA LYS A 139 9.12 -22.18 -1.22
C LYS A 139 8.10 -21.57 -2.18
N ALA A 140 7.02 -22.29 -2.48
CA ALA A 140 5.94 -21.77 -3.31
C ALA A 140 5.24 -20.58 -2.65
N TRP A 141 5.01 -20.64 -1.33
CA TRP A 141 4.43 -19.55 -0.57
C TRP A 141 5.30 -18.30 -0.60
N VAL A 142 6.61 -18.45 -0.31
CA VAL A 142 7.60 -17.36 -0.37
C VAL A 142 7.65 -16.76 -1.77
N ALA A 143 7.70 -17.58 -2.82
CA ALA A 143 7.72 -17.07 -4.19
C ALA A 143 6.45 -16.27 -4.53
N ALA A 144 5.28 -16.73 -4.07
CA ALA A 144 4.02 -16.02 -4.28
C ALA A 144 3.95 -14.70 -3.51
N THR A 145 4.41 -14.66 -2.25
CA THR A 145 4.45 -13.43 -1.45
C THR A 145 5.50 -12.45 -1.96
N ASP A 146 6.66 -12.92 -2.44
CA ASP A 146 7.68 -12.08 -3.08
C ASP A 146 7.13 -11.43 -4.35
N MET A 147 6.44 -12.20 -5.20
CA MET A 147 5.79 -11.69 -6.40
C MET A 147 4.69 -10.67 -6.08
N LEU A 148 3.91 -10.94 -5.03
CA LEU A 148 2.91 -10.00 -4.53
C LEU A 148 3.56 -8.71 -4.04
N GLY A 149 4.66 -8.81 -3.28
CA GLY A 149 5.43 -7.65 -2.82
C GLY A 149 5.96 -6.81 -3.98
N TYR A 150 6.50 -7.47 -5.02
CA TYR A 150 6.91 -6.80 -6.24
C TYR A 150 5.74 -6.05 -6.90
N LYS A 151 4.59 -6.68 -7.09
CA LYS A 151 3.39 -6.05 -7.69
C LYS A 151 2.88 -4.88 -6.84
N CYS A 152 2.75 -5.08 -5.53
CA CYS A 152 2.31 -4.06 -4.58
C CYS A 152 3.27 -2.85 -4.53
N SER A 153 4.58 -3.06 -4.74
CA SER A 153 5.57 -1.98 -4.79
C SER A 153 5.33 -0.97 -5.93
N LYS A 154 4.63 -1.41 -6.99
CA LYS A 154 4.28 -0.57 -8.15
C LYS A 154 3.04 0.30 -7.89
N VAL A 155 2.27 0.01 -6.84
CA VAL A 155 1.08 0.81 -6.50
C VAL A 155 1.52 2.20 -6.03
N PRO A 156 0.98 3.30 -6.62
CA PRO A 156 1.39 4.66 -6.30
C PRO A 156 1.37 4.96 -4.80
N ARG A 157 2.45 5.55 -4.27
CA ARG A 157 2.54 6.02 -2.87
C ARG A 157 2.47 7.54 -2.74
N ARG A 158 2.39 8.27 -3.86
CA ARG A 158 2.43 9.72 -3.90
C ARG A 158 1.28 10.28 -4.74
N ILE A 159 0.80 11.48 -4.38
CA ILE A 159 -0.34 12.11 -5.07
C ILE A 159 -0.02 12.47 -6.54
N ASP A 160 1.22 12.78 -6.88
CA ASP A 160 1.66 13.07 -8.26
C ASP A 160 1.81 11.83 -9.15
N LYS A 161 1.64 10.63 -8.57
CA LYS A 161 1.67 9.34 -9.26
C LYS A 161 0.29 8.71 -9.40
N LEU A 162 -0.76 9.43 -9.02
CA LEU A 162 -2.11 8.99 -9.27
C LEU A 162 -2.41 9.00 -10.78
N PRO A 163 -3.10 7.98 -11.31
CA PRO A 163 -3.56 8.01 -12.69
C PRO A 163 -4.48 9.21 -12.90
N THR A 164 -4.22 9.99 -13.96
CA THR A 164 -5.10 11.09 -14.36
C THR A 164 -6.45 10.54 -14.80
N SER A 165 -7.53 11.32 -14.66
CA SER A 165 -8.92 10.93 -14.96
C SER A 165 -9.13 10.29 -16.35
N THR A 166 -8.23 10.53 -17.31
CA THR A 166 -8.20 9.93 -18.64
C THR A 166 -7.99 8.40 -18.64
N GLU A 167 -7.42 7.83 -17.57
CA GLU A 167 -7.11 6.39 -17.46
C GLU A 167 -8.19 5.58 -16.70
N ARG A 168 -9.30 6.20 -16.29
CA ARG A 168 -10.38 5.53 -15.54
C ARG A 168 -11.42 4.82 -16.44
N GLN A 169 -11.21 4.80 -17.75
CA GLN A 169 -12.16 4.27 -18.75
C GLN A 169 -11.64 3.06 -19.55
N VAL A 170 -10.55 2.42 -19.13
CA VAL A 170 -10.07 1.17 -19.75
C VAL A 170 -10.11 0.02 -18.75
#